data_AF-A0A096LV09-F1
#
_entry.id   AF-A0A096LV09-F1
#
_cell.length_a   1.000
_cell.length_b   1.000
_cell.length_c   1.000
_cell.angle_alpha   90.00
_cell.angle_beta   90.00
_cell.angle_gamma   90.00
#
_symmetry.space_group_name_H-M   'P 1'
#
loop_
_entity.id
_entity.type
_entity.pdbx_description
1 polymer ?
#
loop_
_entity_poly.entity_id
_entity_poly.type
_entity_poly.pdbx_seq_one_letter_code
_entity_poly.pdbx_strand_id
1 'polypeptide(L)'
;VCWKAILRCQGEAECRYAYDQYLHACASVISGVRRKCPSHCISSLIQLNLTRHGPDLEDCDCAADPVCRSTQRAIDPCMPRTSTMGCTEARLQCETDPACSSAMADYLFHCRKLFGGQRCSESCRKMIAKMRSMPRAQQLDACVCDGTDRNICEYIKLSMKTLCAESGDRFAGSGFGDSEEDTNYEGYHL
;
A
#
# COMPACT_ATOMS: atom_id res chain seq x y z
N VAL A 1 -7.25 17.37 -8.75
CA VAL A 1 -8.47 17.58 -7.93
C VAL A 1 -9.62 16.79 -8.54
N CYS A 2 -10.35 15.99 -7.74
CA CYS A 2 -11.35 15.03 -8.20
C CYS A 2 -12.47 15.61 -9.06
N TRP A 3 -12.96 16.81 -8.77
CA TRP A 3 -14.00 17.44 -9.61
C TRP A 3 -13.55 17.62 -11.07
N LYS A 4 -12.26 17.86 -11.34
CA LYS A 4 -11.73 17.96 -12.71
C LYS A 4 -11.72 16.61 -13.41
N ALA A 5 -11.39 15.53 -12.69
CA ALA A 5 -11.43 14.17 -13.22
C ALA A 5 -12.87 13.76 -13.55
N ILE A 6 -13.82 14.07 -12.66
CA ILE A 6 -15.25 13.86 -12.89
C ILE A 6 -15.71 14.59 -14.15
N LEU A 7 -15.36 15.87 -14.33
CA LEU A 7 -15.74 16.61 -15.54
C LEU A 7 -15.19 16.00 -16.83
N ARG A 8 -13.95 15.48 -16.81
CA ARG A 8 -13.36 14.79 -17.96
C ARG A 8 -14.11 13.50 -18.28
N CYS A 9 -14.37 12.68 -17.27
CA CYS A 9 -15.13 11.45 -17.40
C CYS A 9 -16.56 11.70 -17.92
N GLN A 10 -17.22 12.74 -17.41
CA GLN A 10 -18.58 13.13 -17.83
C GLN A 10 -18.64 13.62 -19.29
N GLY A 11 -17.53 14.13 -19.82
CA GLY A 11 -17.38 14.51 -21.23
C GLY A 11 -17.24 13.31 -22.18
N GLU A 12 -16.92 12.13 -21.67
CA GLU A 12 -16.78 10.88 -22.41
C GLU A 12 -18.04 10.02 -22.21
N ALA A 13 -18.73 9.63 -23.28
CA ALA A 13 -20.00 8.92 -23.17
C ALA A 13 -19.88 7.59 -22.42
N GLU A 14 -18.82 6.82 -22.70
CA GLU A 14 -18.55 5.53 -22.07
C GLU A 14 -18.20 5.70 -20.58
N CYS A 15 -17.30 6.64 -20.25
CA CYS A 15 -16.93 6.92 -18.86
C CYS A 15 -18.11 7.45 -18.06
N ARG A 16 -18.91 8.37 -18.61
CA ARG A 16 -20.15 8.84 -17.96
C ARG A 16 -21.09 7.68 -17.63
N TYR A 17 -21.35 6.80 -18.59
CA TYR A 17 -22.21 5.64 -18.35
C TYR A 17 -21.63 4.73 -17.25
N ALA A 18 -20.34 4.41 -17.32
CA ALA A 18 -19.68 3.58 -16.31
C ALA A 18 -19.68 4.23 -14.92
N TYR A 19 -19.52 5.56 -14.86
CA TYR A 19 -19.57 6.35 -13.62
C TYR A 19 -20.95 6.30 -12.96
N ASP A 20 -22.02 6.44 -13.75
CA ASP A 20 -23.39 6.34 -13.24
C ASP A 20 -23.68 4.91 -12.73
N GLN A 21 -23.22 3.88 -13.45
CA GLN A 21 -23.33 2.49 -12.99
C GLN A 21 -22.57 2.26 -11.68
N TYR A 22 -21.38 2.82 -11.52
CA TYR A 22 -20.60 2.79 -10.29
C TYR A 22 -21.39 3.42 -9.12
N LEU A 23 -21.95 4.62 -9.31
CA LEU A 23 -22.72 5.30 -8.26
C LEU A 23 -23.91 4.46 -7.79
N HIS A 24 -24.63 3.83 -8.71
CA HIS A 24 -25.76 2.95 -8.37
C HIS A 24 -25.31 1.65 -7.70
N ALA A 25 -24.32 0.97 -8.27
CA ALA A 25 -23.87 -0.33 -7.79
C ALA A 25 -23.22 -0.25 -6.39
N CYS A 26 -22.50 0.85 -6.12
CA CYS A 26 -21.78 1.05 -4.87
C CYS A 26 -22.55 1.88 -3.84
N ALA A 27 -23.79 2.31 -4.12
CA ALA A 27 -24.58 3.18 -3.25
C ALA A 27 -24.66 2.68 -1.78
N SER A 28 -24.80 1.36 -1.58
CA SER A 28 -24.86 0.76 -0.23
C SER A 28 -23.54 0.83 0.54
N VAL A 29 -22.41 0.91 -0.15
CA VAL A 29 -21.08 1.07 0.45
C VAL A 29 -20.80 2.56 0.70
N ILE A 30 -21.10 3.43 -0.28
CA ILE A 30 -20.91 4.88 -0.18
C ILE A 30 -21.73 5.47 0.99
N SER A 31 -22.96 4.99 1.17
CA SER A 31 -23.83 5.39 2.29
C SER A 31 -23.42 4.78 3.64
N GLY A 32 -22.45 3.86 3.67
CA GLY A 32 -22.01 3.17 4.88
C GLY A 32 -22.96 2.07 5.39
N VAL A 33 -24.05 1.77 4.67
CA VAL A 33 -25.01 0.71 5.03
C VAL A 33 -24.35 -0.67 5.00
N ARG A 34 -23.42 -0.90 4.06
CA ARG A 34 -22.65 -2.14 3.94
C ARG A 34 -21.16 -1.87 4.08
N ARG A 35 -20.49 -2.70 4.90
CA ARG A 35 -19.02 -2.70 5.03
C ARG A 35 -18.31 -3.65 4.08
N LYS A 36 -19.04 -4.56 3.42
CA LYS A 36 -18.51 -5.50 2.42
C LYS A 36 -18.96 -5.06 1.03
N CYS A 37 -18.03 -5.10 0.08
CA CYS A 37 -18.25 -4.70 -1.30
C CYS A 37 -19.10 -5.75 -2.04
N PRO A 38 -20.28 -5.36 -2.58
CA PRO A 38 -21.05 -6.25 -3.45
C PRO A 38 -20.27 -6.56 -4.74
N SER A 39 -20.49 -7.76 -5.30
CA SER A 39 -19.85 -8.17 -6.55
C SER A 39 -20.12 -7.20 -7.70
N HIS A 40 -21.36 -6.73 -7.84
CA HIS A 40 -21.73 -5.75 -8.87
C HIS A 40 -21.05 -4.38 -8.68
N CYS A 41 -20.81 -3.93 -7.43
CA CYS A 41 -20.03 -2.72 -7.17
C CYS A 41 -18.59 -2.89 -7.67
N ILE A 42 -17.96 -4.02 -7.35
CA ILE A 42 -16.61 -4.34 -7.82
C ILE A 42 -16.58 -4.39 -9.35
N SER A 43 -17.53 -5.08 -9.99
CA SER A 43 -17.60 -5.15 -11.45
C SER A 43 -17.79 -3.77 -12.10
N SER A 44 -18.63 -2.90 -11.55
CA SER A 44 -18.79 -1.53 -12.04
C SER A 44 -17.52 -0.70 -11.90
N LEU A 45 -16.76 -0.88 -10.82
CA LEU A 45 -15.46 -0.24 -10.63
C LEU A 45 -14.44 -0.71 -11.67
N ILE A 46 -14.40 -2.02 -12.00
CA ILE A 46 -13.57 -2.53 -13.10
C ILE A 46 -13.94 -1.84 -14.41
N GLN A 47 -15.23 -1.80 -14.74
CA GLN A 47 -15.71 -1.21 -15.99
C GLN A 47 -15.39 0.28 -16.08
N LEU A 48 -15.55 1.03 -14.98
CA LEU A 48 -15.16 2.43 -14.91
C LEU A 48 -13.65 2.56 -15.20
N ASN A 49 -12.81 1.74 -14.57
CA ASN A 49 -11.37 1.81 -14.74
C ASN A 49 -10.87 1.41 -16.15
N LEU A 50 -11.69 0.70 -16.95
CA LEU A 50 -11.37 0.38 -18.34
C LEU A 50 -11.64 1.53 -19.32
N THR A 51 -12.33 2.59 -18.89
CA THR A 51 -12.60 3.76 -19.72
C THR A 51 -11.39 4.70 -19.77
N ARG A 52 -11.37 5.65 -20.73
CA ARG A 52 -10.19 6.50 -20.93
C ARG A 52 -9.92 7.41 -19.74
N HIS A 53 -10.96 7.98 -19.14
CA HIS A 53 -10.84 8.92 -18.02
C HIS A 53 -11.28 8.35 -16.66
N GLY A 54 -11.69 7.09 -16.59
CA GLY A 54 -12.05 6.43 -15.33
C GLY A 54 -10.90 6.32 -14.32
N PRO A 55 -9.67 5.91 -14.72
CA PRO A 55 -8.53 5.81 -13.82
C PRO A 55 -8.18 7.14 -13.11
N ASP A 56 -8.42 8.28 -13.78
CA ASP A 56 -8.18 9.61 -13.20
C ASP A 56 -9.01 9.88 -11.92
N LEU A 57 -10.08 9.09 -11.68
CA LEU A 57 -10.95 9.20 -10.50
C LEU A 57 -10.39 8.48 -9.26
N GLU A 58 -9.48 7.52 -9.43
CA GLU A 58 -8.87 6.75 -8.33
C GLU A 58 -7.81 7.59 -7.60
N ASP A 59 -6.93 8.24 -8.38
CA ASP A 59 -5.74 8.95 -7.87
C ASP A 59 -5.94 10.46 -7.69
N CYS A 60 -7.17 10.95 -7.80
CA CYS A 60 -7.44 12.37 -7.71
C CYS A 60 -7.37 12.91 -6.27
N ASP A 61 -6.91 14.16 -6.13
CA ASP A 61 -6.95 14.88 -4.86
C ASP A 61 -8.35 15.41 -4.53
N CYS A 62 -8.93 15.02 -3.39
CA CYS A 62 -10.21 15.55 -2.90
C CYS A 62 -10.13 16.98 -2.33
N ALA A 63 -8.93 17.55 -2.16
CA ALA A 63 -8.70 18.85 -1.53
C ALA A 63 -9.45 18.96 -0.18
N ALA A 64 -10.24 20.02 0.03
CA ALA A 64 -10.99 20.26 1.26
C ALA A 64 -12.39 19.58 1.30
N ASP A 65 -12.83 18.90 0.25
CA ASP A 65 -14.17 18.28 0.19
C ASP A 65 -14.32 17.04 1.10
N PRO A 66 -15.15 17.09 2.16
CA PRO A 66 -15.34 15.98 3.08
C PRO A 66 -16.15 14.82 2.47
N VAL A 67 -17.06 15.10 1.54
CA VAL A 67 -17.87 14.07 0.87
C VAL A 67 -16.98 13.25 -0.04
N CYS A 68 -16.14 13.91 -0.85
CA CYS A 68 -15.14 13.24 -1.68
C CYS A 68 -14.24 12.31 -0.86
N ARG A 69 -13.64 12.82 0.23
CA ARG A 69 -12.76 12.01 1.10
C ARG A 69 -13.47 10.82 1.73
N SER A 70 -14.72 11.01 2.18
CA SER A 70 -15.51 9.92 2.76
C SER A 70 -15.81 8.84 1.73
N THR A 71 -16.23 9.23 0.53
CA THR A 71 -16.53 8.31 -0.58
C THR A 71 -15.27 7.56 -1.01
N GLN A 72 -14.14 8.24 -1.21
CA GLN A 72 -12.88 7.62 -1.60
C GLN A 72 -12.44 6.56 -0.57
N ARG A 73 -12.50 6.88 0.73
CA ARG A 73 -12.20 5.91 1.81
C ARG A 73 -13.16 4.74 1.87
N ALA A 74 -14.44 4.95 1.57
CA ALA A 74 -15.44 3.89 1.56
C ALA A 74 -15.25 2.93 0.36
N ILE A 75 -14.77 3.45 -0.77
CA ILE A 75 -14.61 2.71 -2.03
C ILE A 75 -13.22 2.08 -2.19
N ASP A 76 -12.19 2.64 -1.57
CA ASP A 76 -10.81 2.11 -1.59
C ASP A 76 -10.73 0.59 -1.31
N PRO A 77 -11.49 0.00 -0.35
CA PRO A 77 -11.50 -1.44 -0.14
C PRO A 77 -12.19 -2.26 -1.25
N CYS A 78 -13.06 -1.63 -2.03
CA CYS A 78 -13.79 -2.25 -3.13
C CYS A 78 -13.04 -2.18 -4.44
N MET A 79 -12.02 -1.31 -4.53
CA MET A 79 -11.28 -1.13 -5.77
C MET A 79 -10.49 -2.40 -6.07
N PRO A 80 -10.80 -3.10 -7.18
CA PRO A 80 -9.95 -4.17 -7.63
C PRO A 80 -8.61 -3.54 -8.01
N ARG A 81 -7.52 -4.04 -7.44
CA ARG A 81 -6.15 -3.62 -7.74
C ARG A 81 -5.82 -4.04 -9.19
N THR A 82 -6.38 -3.33 -10.16
CA THR A 82 -6.26 -3.60 -11.60
C THR A 82 -5.03 -2.94 -12.22
N SER A 83 -4.29 -2.14 -11.44
CA SER A 83 -2.86 -1.96 -11.71
C SER A 83 -2.18 -3.30 -11.43
N THR A 84 -2.24 -4.22 -12.41
CA THR A 84 -1.40 -5.41 -12.45
C THR A 84 0.01 -5.02 -12.86
N MET A 85 0.53 -3.91 -12.34
CA MET A 85 1.92 -3.58 -12.50
C MET A 85 2.71 -4.63 -11.74
N GLY A 86 3.54 -5.37 -12.48
CA GLY A 86 4.50 -6.29 -11.89
C GLY A 86 5.47 -5.54 -10.99
N CYS A 87 5.86 -6.14 -9.88
CA CYS A 87 6.87 -5.55 -9.00
C CYS A 87 8.22 -5.36 -9.70
N THR A 88 8.49 -6.13 -10.75
CA THR A 88 9.65 -5.95 -11.64
C THR A 88 9.63 -4.58 -12.33
N GLU A 89 8.48 -4.20 -12.92
CA GLU A 89 8.30 -2.91 -13.59
C GLU A 89 8.23 -1.75 -12.59
N ALA A 90 7.50 -1.92 -11.48
CA ALA A 90 7.43 -0.90 -10.43
C ALA A 90 8.82 -0.56 -9.86
N ARG A 91 9.70 -1.57 -9.74
CA ARG A 91 11.09 -1.38 -9.33
C ARG A 91 11.86 -0.55 -10.35
N LEU A 92 11.78 -0.90 -11.64
CA LEU A 92 12.44 -0.15 -12.72
C LEU A 92 12.03 1.33 -12.70
N GLN A 93 10.73 1.61 -12.54
CA GLN A 93 10.25 2.99 -12.48
C GLN A 93 10.77 3.74 -11.25
N CYS A 94 10.85 3.09 -10.09
CA CYS A 94 11.46 3.69 -8.90
C CYS A 94 12.97 3.94 -9.10
N GLU A 95 13.70 3.04 -9.75
CA GLU A 95 15.14 3.19 -10.01
C GLU A 95 15.44 4.38 -10.92
N THR A 96 14.54 4.71 -11.86
CA THR A 96 14.68 5.91 -12.72
C THR A 96 14.38 7.23 -12.00
N ASP A 97 13.86 7.23 -10.77
CA ASP A 97 13.71 8.43 -9.93
C ASP A 97 14.82 8.46 -8.88
N PRO A 98 15.74 9.44 -8.87
CA PRO A 98 16.84 9.48 -7.92
C PRO A 98 16.39 9.46 -6.46
N ALA A 99 15.27 10.11 -6.13
CA ALA A 99 14.75 10.14 -4.76
C ALA A 99 14.21 8.76 -4.33
N CYS A 100 13.41 8.12 -5.19
CA CYS A 100 12.89 6.78 -4.95
C CYS A 100 14.01 5.73 -4.90
N SER A 101 14.97 5.79 -5.81
CA SER A 101 16.14 4.91 -5.86
C SER A 101 16.97 4.98 -4.58
N SER A 102 17.27 6.19 -4.09
CA SER A 102 17.94 6.39 -2.80
C SER A 102 17.11 5.86 -1.63
N ALA A 103 15.80 6.11 -1.63
CA ALA A 103 14.90 5.61 -0.59
C ALA A 103 14.80 4.06 -0.59
N MET A 104 14.91 3.43 -1.76
CA MET A 104 14.94 1.97 -1.89
C MET A 104 16.20 1.38 -1.24
N ALA A 105 17.36 2.02 -1.43
CA ALA A 105 18.59 1.61 -0.75
C ALA A 105 18.47 1.73 0.78
N ASP A 106 17.93 2.86 1.27
CA ASP A 106 17.65 3.06 2.70
C ASP A 106 16.70 1.99 3.25
N TYR A 107 15.65 1.65 2.49
CA TYR A 107 14.70 0.60 2.84
C TYR A 107 15.38 -0.76 3.00
N LEU A 108 16.22 -1.15 2.03
CA LEU A 108 16.95 -2.41 2.12
C LEU A 108 17.85 -2.47 3.35
N PHE A 109 18.48 -1.35 3.71
CA PHE A 109 19.36 -1.25 4.88
C PHE A 109 18.58 -1.32 6.21
N HIS A 110 17.53 -0.50 6.37
CA HIS A 110 16.79 -0.37 7.62
C HIS A 110 15.84 -1.55 7.89
N CYS A 111 15.36 -2.21 6.84
CA CYS A 111 14.41 -3.32 6.91
C CYS A 111 15.05 -4.71 6.78
N ARG A 112 16.38 -4.83 6.79
CA ARG A 112 17.07 -6.15 6.74
C ARG A 112 16.55 -7.21 7.71
N LYS A 113 16.18 -6.82 8.94
CA LYS A 113 15.61 -7.72 9.95
C LYS A 113 14.17 -8.16 9.64
N LEU A 114 13.44 -7.35 8.87
CA LEU A 114 12.11 -7.69 8.37
C LEU A 114 12.21 -8.79 7.31
N PHE A 115 13.15 -8.67 6.37
CA PHE A 115 13.36 -9.67 5.32
C PHE A 115 13.84 -11.01 5.87
N GLY A 116 14.54 -11.01 7.01
CA GLY A 116 14.85 -12.22 7.76
C GLY A 116 13.70 -12.79 8.59
N GLY A 117 12.49 -12.20 8.53
CA GLY A 117 11.31 -12.65 9.28
C GLY A 117 11.36 -12.38 10.79
N GLN A 118 12.28 -11.56 11.29
CA GLN A 118 12.50 -11.39 12.73
C GLN A 118 11.54 -10.37 13.34
N ARG A 119 11.63 -9.10 12.91
CA ARG A 119 10.82 -8.00 13.45
C ARG A 119 10.79 -6.80 12.52
N CYS A 120 9.70 -6.03 12.59
CA CYS A 120 9.64 -4.69 12.01
C CYS A 120 10.15 -3.65 13.00
N SER A 121 11.40 -3.20 12.83
CA SER A 121 12.00 -2.18 13.69
C SER A 121 11.32 -0.83 13.50
N GLU A 122 11.40 0.04 14.52
CA GLU A 122 10.87 1.41 14.42
C GLU A 122 11.53 2.19 13.27
N SER A 123 12.84 1.97 13.06
CA SER A 123 13.56 2.55 11.92
C SER A 123 13.03 2.05 10.57
N CYS A 124 12.67 0.77 10.46
CA CYS A 124 12.05 0.21 9.26
C CYS A 124 10.63 0.78 9.04
N ARG A 125 9.81 0.90 10.10
CA ARG A 125 8.46 1.51 10.01
C ARG A 125 8.51 2.94 9.49
N LYS A 126 9.42 3.77 10.01
CA LYS A 126 9.64 5.14 9.54
C LYS A 126 10.05 5.17 8.07
N MET A 127 10.92 4.24 7.65
CA MET A 127 11.35 4.15 6.26
C MET A 127 10.21 3.72 5.33
N ILE A 128 9.39 2.74 5.72
CA ILE A 128 8.18 2.34 4.98
C ILE A 128 7.23 3.53 4.83
N ALA A 129 7.00 4.31 5.90
CA ALA A 129 6.16 5.51 5.85
C ALA A 129 6.73 6.57 4.89
N LYS A 130 8.05 6.81 4.92
CA LYS A 130 8.75 7.69 3.98
C LYS A 130 8.57 7.21 2.53
N MET A 131 8.76 5.92 2.24
CA MET A 131 8.52 5.38 0.90
C MET A 131 7.07 5.58 0.45
N ARG A 132 6.08 5.32 1.33
CA ARG A 132 4.66 5.53 1.02
C ARG A 132 4.27 6.98 0.72
N SER A 133 5.08 7.97 1.09
CA SER A 133 4.85 9.37 0.69
C SER A 133 5.35 9.70 -0.73
N MET A 134 6.10 8.81 -1.37
CA MET A 134 6.67 9.01 -2.71
C MET A 134 5.83 8.29 -3.77
N PRO A 135 5.35 8.97 -4.84
CA PRO A 135 4.45 8.35 -5.82
C PRO A 135 4.99 7.08 -6.49
N ARG A 136 6.27 7.07 -6.90
CA ARG A 136 6.87 5.88 -7.54
C ARG A 136 7.07 4.72 -6.56
N ALA A 137 7.29 5.00 -5.29
CA ALA A 137 7.43 3.96 -4.27
C ALA A 137 6.07 3.41 -3.81
N GLN A 138 4.98 4.17 -3.89
CA GLN A 138 3.63 3.65 -3.63
C GLN A 138 3.28 2.49 -4.55
N GLN A 139 3.74 2.54 -5.81
CA GLN A 139 3.54 1.46 -6.78
C GLN A 139 4.22 0.15 -6.34
N LEU A 140 5.34 0.21 -5.61
CA LEU A 140 6.01 -0.99 -5.06
C LEU A 140 5.17 -1.67 -3.96
N ASP A 141 4.40 -0.90 -3.19
CA ASP A 141 3.50 -1.47 -2.18
C ASP A 141 2.32 -2.19 -2.87
N ALA A 142 1.78 -1.56 -3.93
CA ALA A 142 0.59 -2.04 -4.65
C ALA A 142 0.85 -3.10 -5.73
N CYS A 143 2.09 -3.24 -6.23
CA CYS A 143 2.42 -4.13 -7.35
C CYS A 143 2.08 -5.61 -7.10
N VAL A 144 1.94 -6.38 -8.18
CA VAL A 144 1.80 -7.84 -8.11
C VAL A 144 3.18 -8.48 -8.22
N CYS A 145 3.53 -9.37 -7.28
CA CYS A 145 4.81 -10.08 -7.35
C CYS A 145 4.87 -10.93 -8.62
N ASP A 146 5.91 -10.71 -9.43
CA ASP A 146 6.13 -11.33 -10.73
C ASP A 146 7.62 -11.66 -10.93
N GLY A 147 7.96 -12.25 -12.08
CA GLY A 147 9.34 -12.57 -12.44
C GLY A 147 9.96 -13.71 -11.64
N THR A 148 11.29 -13.76 -11.63
CA THR A 148 12.08 -14.81 -10.95
C THR A 148 12.05 -14.68 -9.43
N ASP A 149 11.94 -13.46 -8.93
CA ASP A 149 11.97 -13.16 -7.49
C ASP A 149 10.57 -13.21 -6.85
N ARG A 150 9.57 -13.73 -7.57
CA ARG A 150 8.16 -13.79 -7.15
C ARG A 150 7.99 -14.31 -5.72
N ASN A 151 8.61 -15.44 -5.41
CA ASN A 151 8.48 -16.07 -4.09
C ASN A 151 9.10 -15.23 -2.97
N ILE A 152 10.23 -14.57 -3.24
CA ILE A 152 10.90 -13.67 -2.28
C ILE A 152 10.04 -12.42 -2.07
N CYS A 153 9.51 -11.84 -3.14
CA CYS A 153 8.59 -10.71 -3.09
C CYS A 153 7.35 -11.03 -2.25
N GLU A 154 6.70 -12.17 -2.49
CA GLU A 154 5.52 -12.60 -1.72
C GLU A 154 5.84 -12.77 -0.24
N TYR A 155 6.99 -13.39 0.07
CA TYR A 155 7.46 -13.55 1.44
C TYR A 155 7.71 -12.20 2.14
N ILE A 156 8.35 -11.25 1.46
CA ILE A 156 8.61 -9.91 2.00
C ILE A 156 7.29 -9.16 2.23
N LYS A 157 6.35 -9.19 1.27
CA LYS A 157 5.04 -8.55 1.42
C LYS A 157 4.26 -9.14 2.58
N LEU A 158 4.29 -10.46 2.74
CA LEU A 158 3.67 -11.13 3.88
C LEU A 158 4.33 -10.74 5.20
N SER A 159 5.66 -10.77 5.27
CA SER A 159 6.44 -10.39 6.46
C SER A 159 6.19 -8.94 6.87
N MET A 160 6.11 -8.03 5.90
CA MET A 160 5.77 -6.63 6.13
C MET A 160 4.35 -6.51 6.71
N LYS A 161 3.38 -7.21 6.13
CA LYS A 161 1.99 -7.22 6.61
C LYS A 161 1.86 -7.77 8.03
N THR A 162 2.59 -8.82 8.38
CA THR A 162 2.48 -9.48 9.69
C THR A 162 3.26 -8.76 10.78
N LEU A 163 4.48 -8.32 10.49
CA LEU A 163 5.40 -7.76 11.48
C LEU A 163 5.30 -6.24 11.62
N CYS A 164 4.86 -5.52 10.57
CA CYS A 164 4.70 -4.07 10.57
C CYS A 164 3.24 -3.61 10.71
N ALA A 165 2.27 -4.51 10.91
CA ALA A 165 0.92 -4.12 11.28
C ALA A 165 0.99 -3.22 12.54
N GLU A 166 0.22 -2.13 12.55
CA GLU A 166 0.14 -1.24 13.72
C GLU A 166 -0.14 -2.09 14.96
N SER A 167 0.87 -2.16 15.82
CA SER A 167 0.78 -2.77 17.13
C SER A 167 -0.10 -1.87 17.99
N GLY A 168 -1.41 -1.94 17.74
CA GLY A 168 -2.44 -1.29 18.54
C GLY A 168 -2.70 -2.02 19.85
N ASP A 169 -2.46 -3.34 19.96
CA ASP A 169 -2.76 -4.10 21.18
C ASP A 169 -2.04 -5.46 21.20
N ARG A 170 -0.70 -5.46 21.20
CA ARG A 170 0.06 -6.68 21.53
C ARG A 170 1.18 -6.38 22.51
N PHE A 171 0.77 -6.47 23.78
CA PHE A 171 1.56 -6.74 24.98
C PHE A 171 2.36 -5.57 25.58
N ALA A 172 1.68 -4.85 26.48
CA ALA A 172 2.24 -4.66 27.81
C ALA A 172 2.54 -6.05 28.40
N GLY A 173 3.82 -6.37 28.60
CA GLY A 173 4.26 -7.68 29.02
C GLY A 173 5.73 -7.69 29.39
N SER A 174 5.98 -7.31 30.64
CA SER A 174 7.05 -7.80 31.52
C SER A 174 8.50 -7.46 31.13
N GLY A 175 9.04 -6.50 31.88
CA GLY A 175 10.48 -6.35 32.02
C GLY A 175 11.12 -7.59 32.65
N PHE A 176 12.27 -7.95 32.12
CA PHE A 176 13.36 -8.52 32.89
C PHE A 176 14.60 -7.74 32.46
N GLY A 177 15.09 -6.91 33.38
CA GLY A 177 16.45 -6.41 33.30
C GLY A 177 17.33 -7.54 33.79
N ASP A 178 18.21 -8.03 32.92
CA ASP A 178 19.41 -8.71 33.39
C ASP A 178 20.57 -7.76 33.19
N SER A 179 21.11 -7.38 34.33
CA SER A 179 22.35 -6.64 34.50
C SER A 179 23.53 -7.51 34.05
N GLU A 180 24.52 -6.83 33.48
CA GLU A 180 25.81 -7.35 33.05
C GLU A 180 26.54 -8.09 34.19
N GLU A 181 27.20 -9.20 33.88
CA GLU A 181 28.45 -9.58 34.54
C GLU A 181 29.43 -10.15 33.50
N ASP A 182 30.36 -9.29 33.09
CA ASP A 182 31.63 -9.63 32.46
C ASP A 182 32.48 -10.46 33.44
N THR A 183 32.78 -11.71 33.10
CA THR A 183 33.96 -12.39 33.65
C THR A 183 34.84 -12.92 32.53
N ASN A 184 35.86 -12.12 32.25
CA ASN A 184 37.11 -12.45 31.60
C ASN A 184 37.80 -13.64 32.31
N TYR A 185 38.19 -14.68 31.57
CA TYR A 185 39.28 -15.56 31.97
C TYR A 185 39.98 -16.16 30.73
N GLU A 186 41.03 -15.50 30.26
CA GLU A 186 42.16 -16.15 29.60
C GLU A 186 42.95 -17.00 30.61
N GLY A 187 43.52 -18.13 30.18
CA GLY A 187 44.71 -18.67 30.87
C GLY A 187 44.88 -20.19 30.93
N TYR A 188 45.69 -20.70 29.98
CA TYR A 188 46.67 -21.80 30.00
C TYR A 188 46.86 -22.75 31.20
N HIS A 189 47.35 -23.95 30.82
CA HIS A 189 48.10 -24.98 31.57
C HIS A 189 47.28 -26.00 32.39
N LEU A 190 47.49 -27.33 32.31
CA LEU A 190 48.62 -28.17 31.87
C LEU A 190 48.10 -29.46 31.19
#